data_AF-A0A838LN67-F1
#
_entry.id   AF-A0A838LN67-F1
#
_cell.length_a   1.000
_cell.length_b   1.000
_cell.length_c   1.000
_cell.angle_alpha   90.00
_cell.angle_beta   90.00
_cell.angle_gamma   90.00
#
_symmetry.space_group_name_H-M   'P 1'
#
loop_
_entity.id
_entity.type
_entity.pdbx_description
1 polymer ?
#
loop_
_entity_poly.entity_id
_entity_poly.type
_entity_poly.pdbx_seq_one_letter_code
_entity_poly.pdbx_strand_id
1 'polypeptide(L)' 'MDFVLWIIAVILVIAGIVTIFRGSILWGIVLIVVGLLVGPAGVSIFT' A
#
# COMPACT_ATOMS: atom_id res chain seq x y z
N MET A 1 -9.47 10.27 11.55
CA MET A 1 -9.83 9.12 10.68
C MET A 1 -8.69 8.75 9.73
N ASP A 2 -7.83 9.71 9.37
CA ASP A 2 -6.72 9.52 8.41
C ASP A 2 -5.57 8.65 8.94
N PHE A 3 -5.34 8.66 10.25
CA PHE A 3 -4.30 7.82 10.88
C PHE A 3 -4.58 6.32 10.75
N VAL A 4 -5.85 5.91 10.78
CA VAL A 4 -6.22 4.49 10.64
C VAL A 4 -6.02 4.01 9.20
N LEU A 5 -6.40 4.83 8.21
CA LEU A 5 -6.17 4.54 6.79
C LEU A 5 -4.68 4.50 6.46
N TRP A 6 -3.88 5.38 7.07
CA TRP A 6 -2.42 5.35 6.98
C TRP A 6 -1.84 4.01 7.46
N ILE A 7 -2.26 3.53 8.62
CA ILE A 7 -1.80 2.23 9.15
C ILE A 7 -2.16 1.11 8.18
N ILE A 8 -3.40 1.09 7.68
CA ILE A 8 -3.86 0.07 6.72
C ILE A 8 -3.04 0.12 5.43
N ALA A 9 -2.73 1.31 4.94
CA ALA A 9 -1.90 1.49 3.75
C ALA A 9 -0.48 0.94 3.92
N VAL A 10 0.17 1.22 5.06
CA VAL A 10 1.49 0.66 5.38
C VAL A 10 1.45 -0.86 5.41
N ILE A 11 0.41 -1.45 6.02
CA ILE A 11 0.23 -2.91 6.05
C ILE A 11 0.07 -3.48 4.64
N LEU A 12 -0.74 -2.85 3.78
CA LEU A 12 -0.94 -3.29 2.40
C LEU A 12 0.35 -3.25 1.56
N VAL A 13 1.16 -2.19 1.71
CA VAL A 13 2.45 -2.07 1.03
C VAL A 13 3.42 -3.15 1.49
N ILE A 14 3.54 -3.38 2.80
CA ILE A 14 4.38 -4.45 3.36
C ILE A 14 3.90 -5.83 2.87
N ALA A 15 2.59 -6.08 2.88
CA ALA A 15 2.02 -7.31 2.37
C ALA A 15 2.35 -7.51 0.88
N GLY A 16 2.28 -6.45 0.08
CA GLY A 16 2.67 -6.50 -1.33
C GLY A 16 4.15 -6.84 -1.52
N ILE A 17 5.05 -6.21 -0.77
CA ILE A 17 6.49 -6.53 -0.79
C ILE A 17 6.73 -8.00 -0.43
N VAL A 18 6.15 -8.49 0.66
CA VAL A 18 6.25 -9.89 1.08
C VAL A 18 5.72 -10.84 0.01
N THR A 19 4.64 -10.46 -0.69
CA THR A 19 4.04 -11.26 -1.76
C THR A 19 4.95 -11.38 -2.98
N ILE A 20 5.71 -10.32 -3.30
CA ILE A 20 6.77 -10.36 -4.34
C ILE A 20 7.86 -11.35 -3.93
N PHE A 21 8.35 -11.28 -2.69
CA PHE A 21 9.37 -12.21 -2.19
C PHE A 21 8.91 -13.67 -2.17
N ARG A 22 7.60 -13.92 -2.10
CA ARG A 22 7.00 -15.25 -2.20
C ARG A 22 6.82 -15.74 -3.64
N GLY A 23 7.34 -15.01 -4.65
CA GLY A 23 7.28 -15.35 -6.07
C GLY A 23 5.99 -14.92 -6.78
N SER A 24 5.04 -14.30 -6.07
CA SER A 24 3.79 -13.79 -6.64
C SER A 24 3.93 -12.32 -7.03
N ILE A 25 4.81 -12.06 -8.02
CA ILE A 25 5.23 -10.71 -8.42
C ILE A 25 4.02 -9.84 -8.82
N LEU A 26 3.13 -10.35 -9.67
CA LEU A 26 1.97 -9.60 -10.16
C LEU A 26 1.05 -9.14 -9.02
N TRP A 27 0.70 -10.07 -8.12
CA TRP A 27 -0.16 -9.78 -6.96
C TRP A 27 0.52 -8.84 -5.96
N GLY A 28 1.82 -8.98 -5.76
CA GLY A 28 2.58 -8.08 -4.91
C GLY A 28 2.58 -6.64 -5.43
N ILE A 29 2.75 -6.45 -6.75
CA ILE A 29 2.64 -5.13 -7.38
C ILE A 29 1.23 -4.55 -7.21
N VAL A 30 0.18 -5.34 -7.45
CA VAL A 30 -1.21 -4.89 -7.24
C VAL A 30 -1.45 -4.43 -5.81
N LEU A 31 -0.99 -5.20 -4.81
CA LEU A 31 -1.11 -4.84 -3.40
C LEU A 31 -0.37 -3.56 -3.04
N ILE A 32 0.83 -3.34 -3.61
CA ILE A 32 1.59 -2.10 -3.40
C ILE A 32 0.84 -0.90 -3.98
N VAL A 33 0.32 -1.01 -5.20
CA VAL A 33 -0.43 0.07 -5.85
C VAL A 33 -1.70 0.40 -5.06
N VAL A 34 -2.46 -0.62 -4.65
CA VAL A 34 -3.65 -0.43 -3.80
C VAL A 34 -3.27 0.20 -2.46
N GLY A 35 -2.18 -0.24 -1.83
CA GLY A 35 -1.68 0.35 -0.58
C GLY A 35 -1.30 1.82 -0.73
N LEU A 36 -0.64 2.21 -1.83
CA LEU A 36 -0.31 3.60 -2.12
C LEU A 36 -1.55 4.47 -2.38
N LEU A 37 -2.56 3.93 -3.08
CA LEU A 37 -3.81 4.64 -3.36
C LEU A 37 -4.69 4.81 -2.10
N VAL A 38 -4.63 3.86 -1.17
CA VAL A 38 -5.36 3.91 0.11
C VAL A 38 -4.64 4.78 1.15
N GLY A 39 -3.31 4.86 1.09
CA GLY A 39 -2.49 5.69 1.98
C GLY A 39 -2.39 7.15 1.56
N PRO A 40 -1.65 7.98 2.33
CA PRO A 40 -1.45 9.41 2.02
C PRO A 40 -0.63 9.65 0.74
N ALA A 41 -0.01 8.60 0.19
CA ALA A 41 0.65 8.67 -1.12
C ALA A 41 -0.35 8.89 -2.28
N GLY A 42 -1.66 8.77 -2.02
CA GLY A 42 -2.72 9.02 -2.98
C GLY A 42 -2.79 10.44 -3.51
N VAL A 43 -2.36 11.45 -2.73
CA VAL A 43 -2.07 12.83 -3.18
C VAL A 43 -1.76 13.71 -1.95
N SER A 44 -0.52 14.15 -1.79
CA SER A 44 -0.19 15.32 -0.96
C SER A 44 -0.72 16.62 -1.58
N ILE A 45 -1.97 16.67 -2.07
CA ILE A 45 -2.59 17.90 -2.59
C ILE A 45 -3.15 18.76 -1.44
N PHE A 46 -3.33 18.21 -0.25
CA PHE A 46 -3.82 18.98 0.88
C PHE A 46 -2.74 19.13 1.94
N THR A 47 -2.10 20.30 1.87
CA THR A 47 -1.67 21.04 3.07
C THR A 47 -2.85 21.31 4.00
#